data_AF-A0A7C3PPF8-F1
#
_entry.id   AF-A0A7C3PPF8-F1
#
_cell.length_a   1.000
_cell.length_b   1.000
_cell.length_c   1.000
_cell.angle_alpha   90.00
_cell.angle_beta   90.00
_cell.angle_gamma   90.00
#
_symmetry.space_group_name_H-M   'P 1'
#
loop_
_entity.id
_entity.type
_entity.pdbx_description
1 polymer ?
#
loop_
_entity_poly.entity_id
_entity_poly.type
_entity_poly.pdbx_seq_one_letter_code
_entity_poly.pdbx_strand_id
1 'polypeptide(L)'
;MLGLRLQETRVYQEAKAEGQLEGQAQGRAEGRQDETLRLVIRQLTRLLKQDLPESVQTQIQALPLPLLESLGEALLDFRQLSDLHNSLQHHPPQP
;
A
#
# COMPACT_ATOMS: atom_id res chain seq x y z
N MET A 1 30.55 18.06 -36.56
CA MET A 1 29.30 17.85 -35.78
C MET A 1 29.72 17.56 -34.36
N LEU A 2 29.28 18.37 -33.40
CA LEU A 2 29.69 18.23 -32.00
C LEU A 2 29.05 16.95 -31.44
N GLY A 3 29.79 15.84 -31.47
CA GLY A 3 29.37 14.56 -30.91
C GLY A 3 29.43 14.60 -29.39
N LEU A 4 28.57 15.40 -28.77
CA LEU A 4 28.37 15.35 -27.33
C LEU A 4 27.68 14.02 -27.02
N ARG A 5 28.42 13.10 -26.40
CA ARG A 5 27.83 11.90 -25.80
C ARG A 5 27.00 12.37 -24.61
N LEU A 6 25.69 12.51 -24.84
CA LEU A 6 24.73 13.01 -23.85
C LEU A 6 24.89 12.30 -22.49
N GLN A 7 25.23 11.00 -22.52
CA GLN A 7 25.46 10.17 -21.35
C GLN A 7 26.67 10.58 -20.48
N GLU A 8 27.66 11.25 -21.07
CA GLU A 8 28.85 11.76 -20.38
C GLU A 8 28.61 13.14 -19.77
N THR A 9 27.50 13.81 -20.15
CA THR A 9 27.16 15.12 -19.57
C THR A 9 26.76 14.97 -18.11
N ARG A 10 27.19 15.91 -17.27
CA ARG A 10 26.82 15.93 -15.83
C ARG A 10 25.31 15.95 -15.64
N VAL A 11 24.61 16.75 -16.45
CA VAL A 11 23.15 16.87 -16.43
C VAL A 11 22.47 15.51 -16.62
N TYR A 12 22.94 14.68 -17.56
CA TYR A 12 22.39 13.35 -17.76
C TYR A 12 22.67 12.41 -16.58
N GLN A 13 23.88 12.45 -16.03
CA GLN A 13 24.26 11.60 -14.90
C GLN A 13 23.46 11.95 -13.64
N GLU A 14 23.29 13.24 -13.38
CA GLU A 14 22.47 13.77 -12.27
C GLU A 14 21.01 13.36 -12.44
N ALA A 15 20.40 13.64 -13.60
CA ALA A 15 19.01 13.24 -13.87
C ALA A 15 18.79 11.72 -13.76
N LYS A 16 19.75 10.91 -14.21
CA LYS A 16 19.69 9.44 -14.06
C LYS A 16 19.83 9.01 -12.60
N ALA A 17 20.64 9.70 -11.80
CA ALA A 17 20.79 9.42 -10.38
C ALA A 17 19.50 9.78 -9.62
N GLU A 18 18.95 10.98 -9.86
CA GLU A 18 17.67 11.42 -9.29
C GLU A 18 16.54 10.47 -9.64
N GLY A 19 16.37 10.11 -10.92
CA GLY A 19 15.33 9.17 -11.34
C GLY A 19 15.46 7.78 -10.72
N GLN A 20 16.70 7.31 -10.45
CA GLN A 20 16.90 6.06 -9.72
C GLN A 20 16.50 6.19 -8.24
N LEU A 21 16.82 7.31 -7.60
CA LEU A 21 16.44 7.56 -6.20
C LEU A 21 14.92 7.68 -6.05
N GLU A 22 14.27 8.45 -6.93
CA GLU A 22 12.81 8.60 -6.98
C GLU A 22 12.12 7.26 -7.26
N GLY A 23 12.59 6.52 -8.28
CA GLY A 23 12.03 5.20 -8.60
C GLY A 23 12.17 4.19 -7.47
N GLN A 24 13.30 4.19 -6.75
CA GLN A 24 13.47 3.36 -5.55
C GLN A 24 12.55 3.80 -4.40
N ALA A 25 12.38 5.11 -4.20
CA ALA A 25 11.49 5.63 -3.16
C ALA A 25 10.03 5.26 -3.45
N GLN A 26 9.56 5.51 -4.69
CA GLN A 26 8.21 5.17 -5.13
C GLN A 26 7.97 3.65 -5.08
N GLY A 27 8.88 2.84 -5.61
CA GLY A 27 8.74 1.38 -5.60
C GLY A 27 8.69 0.80 -4.18
N ARG A 28 9.43 1.38 -3.23
CA ARG A 28 9.33 1.00 -1.80
C ARG A 28 8.00 1.41 -1.19
N ALA A 29 7.46 2.57 -1.54
CA ALA A 29 6.18 3.06 -1.03
C ALA A 29 5.01 2.20 -1.55
N GLU A 30 4.95 1.98 -2.86
CA GLU A 30 3.94 1.13 -3.51
C GLU A 30 4.02 -0.31 -3.00
N GLY A 31 5.22 -0.89 -2.96
CA GLY A 31 5.43 -2.26 -2.50
C GLY A 31 4.99 -2.46 -1.04
N ARG A 32 5.22 -1.47 -0.17
CA ARG A 32 4.73 -1.51 1.22
C ARG A 32 3.21 -1.48 1.28
N GLN A 33 2.54 -0.63 0.51
CA GLN A 33 1.08 -0.56 0.49
C GLN A 33 0.45 -1.86 -0.03
N ASP A 34 0.97 -2.39 -1.14
CA ASP A 34 0.50 -3.65 -1.72
C ASP A 34 0.69 -4.84 -0.76
N GLU A 35 1.84 -4.91 -0.09
CA GLU A 35 2.11 -5.98 0.87
C GLU A 35 1.20 -5.89 2.10
N THR A 36 1.04 -4.70 2.68
CA THR A 36 0.16 -4.48 3.83
C THR A 36 -1.29 -4.83 3.49
N LEU A 37 -1.80 -4.38 2.33
CA LEU A 37 -3.13 -4.73 1.85
C LEU A 37 -3.32 -6.26 1.75
N ARG A 38 -2.41 -6.95 1.06
CA ARG A 38 -2.47 -8.42 0.89
C ARG A 38 -2.40 -9.14 2.23
N LEU A 39 -1.58 -8.64 3.15
CA LEU A 39 -1.45 -9.20 4.50
C LEU A 39 -2.76 -9.04 5.28
N VAL A 40 -3.35 -7.84 5.31
CA VAL A 40 -4.63 -7.55 5.97
C VAL A 40 -5.74 -8.46 5.44
N ILE A 41 -5.90 -8.56 4.11
CA ILE A 41 -6.89 -9.44 3.50
C ILE A 41 -6.69 -10.89 3.93
N ARG A 42 -5.46 -11.40 3.86
CA ARG A 42 -5.14 -12.78 4.27
C ARG A 42 -5.40 -13.02 5.76
N GLN A 43 -5.12 -12.05 6.62
CA GLN A 43 -5.40 -12.12 8.06
C GLN A 43 -6.90 -12.21 8.31
N LEU A 44 -7.69 -11.34 7.66
CA LEU A 44 -9.15 -11.34 7.77
C LEU A 44 -9.80 -12.65 7.30
N THR A 45 -9.40 -13.15 6.13
CA THR A 45 -9.90 -14.45 5.63
C THR A 45 -9.60 -15.58 6.61
N ARG A 46 -8.41 -15.58 7.23
CA ARG A 46 -8.02 -16.59 8.25
C ARG A 46 -8.79 -16.43 9.55
N LEU A 47 -8.95 -15.20 10.04
CA LEU A 47 -9.65 -14.88 11.27
C LEU A 47 -11.13 -15.28 11.19
N LEU A 48 -11.77 -14.91 10.09
CA LEU A 48 -13.21 -15.14 9.87
C LEU A 48 -13.51 -16.56 9.37
N LYS A 49 -12.49 -17.31 8.93
CA LYS A 49 -12.62 -18.65 8.33
C LYS A 49 -13.58 -18.68 7.14
N GLN A 50 -13.66 -17.57 6.41
CA GLN A 50 -14.49 -17.41 5.21
C GLN A 50 -13.84 -16.40 4.27
N ASP A 51 -14.24 -16.45 3.00
CA ASP A 51 -13.85 -15.43 2.04
C ASP A 51 -14.52 -14.08 2.37
N LEU A 52 -13.81 -13.01 2.05
CA LEU A 52 -14.31 -11.65 2.21
C LEU A 52 -15.25 -11.30 1.05
N PRO A 53 -16.43 -10.73 1.30
CA PRO A 53 -17.28 -10.18 0.26
C PRO A 53 -16.52 -9.14 -0.58
N GLU A 54 -16.82 -9.08 -1.88
CA GLU A 54 -16.16 -8.14 -2.81
C GLU A 54 -16.28 -6.68 -2.33
N SER A 55 -17.44 -6.29 -1.81
CA SER A 55 -17.68 -4.95 -1.25
C SER A 55 -16.75 -4.60 -0.09
N VAL A 56 -16.33 -5.58 0.72
CA VAL A 56 -15.39 -5.39 1.82
C VAL A 56 -13.96 -5.30 1.28
N GLN A 57 -13.61 -6.14 0.31
CA GLN A 57 -12.30 -6.09 -0.32
C GLN A 57 -12.04 -4.74 -0.99
N THR A 58 -13.01 -4.19 -1.72
CA THR A 58 -12.91 -2.88 -2.35
C THR A 58 -12.73 -1.75 -1.34
N GLN A 59 -13.43 -1.81 -0.20
CA GLN A 59 -13.26 -0.82 0.88
C GLN A 59 -11.85 -0.86 1.46
N ILE A 60 -11.32 -2.05 1.72
CA ILE A 60 -9.96 -2.22 2.26
C ILE A 60 -8.91 -1.75 1.24
N GLN A 61 -9.10 -2.04 -0.05
CA GLN A 61 -8.20 -1.58 -1.12
C GLN A 61 -8.15 -0.04 -1.25
N ALA A 62 -9.24 0.65 -0.91
CA ALA A 62 -9.31 2.10 -0.91
C ALA A 62 -8.68 2.74 0.34
N LEU A 63 -8.23 1.95 1.33
CA LEU A 63 -7.61 2.51 2.52
C LEU A 63 -6.17 2.98 2.25
N PRO A 64 -5.78 4.17 2.73
CA PRO A 64 -4.39 4.60 2.71
C PRO A 64 -3.54 3.72 3.64
N LEU A 65 -2.25 3.60 3.33
CA LEU A 65 -1.31 2.73 4.05
C LEU A 65 -1.38 2.85 5.59
N PRO A 66 -1.41 4.04 6.23
CA PRO A 66 -1.46 4.13 7.69
C PRO A 66 -2.71 3.49 8.30
N LEU A 67 -3.84 3.54 7.58
CA LEU A 67 -5.08 2.90 8.00
C LEU A 67 -5.04 1.38 7.78
N LEU A 68 -4.38 0.90 6.72
CA LEU A 68 -4.13 -0.53 6.53
C LEU A 68 -3.24 -1.10 7.64
N GLU A 69 -2.18 -0.39 8.02
CA GLU A 69 -1.28 -0.79 9.12
C GLU A 69 -2.06 -0.82 10.45
N SER A 70 -2.83 0.24 10.74
CA SER A 70 -3.66 0.31 11.95
C SER A 70 -4.74 -0.78 12.01
N LEU A 71 -5.38 -1.07 10.87
CA LEU A 71 -6.33 -2.18 10.77
C LEU A 71 -5.62 -3.50 11.07
N GLY A 72 -4.44 -3.74 10.50
CA GLY A 72 -3.64 -4.94 10.73
C GLY A 72 -3.33 -5.19 12.21
N GLU A 73 -3.06 -4.15 12.98
CA GLU A 73 -2.88 -4.24 14.44
C GLU A 73 -4.20 -4.55 15.16
N ALA A 74 -5.27 -3.81 14.82
CA ALA A 74 -6.60 -4.00 15.42
C ALA A 74 -7.18 -5.39 15.17
N LEU A 75 -6.85 -6.03 14.04
CA LEU A 75 -7.27 -7.40 13.71
C LEU A 75 -6.87 -8.42 14.78
N LEU A 76 -5.82 -8.17 15.55
CA LEU A 76 -5.36 -9.06 16.61
C LEU A 76 -6.33 -9.12 17.80
N ASP A 77 -7.18 -8.10 17.96
CA ASP A 77 -8.16 -8.01 19.05
C ASP A 77 -9.57 -8.44 18.64
N PHE A 78 -9.80 -8.67 17.34
CA PHE A 78 -11.12 -8.99 16.81
C PHE A 78 -11.59 -10.38 17.25
N ARG A 79 -12.88 -10.47 17.61
CA ARG A 79 -13.52 -11.73 18.03
C ARG A 79 -14.63 -12.17 17.07
N GLN A 80 -15.13 -11.24 16.25
CA GLN A 80 -16.28 -11.45 15.38
C GLN A 80 -16.30 -10.47 14.19
N LEU A 81 -17.10 -10.79 13.17
CA LEU A 81 -17.19 -9.98 11.94
C LEU A 81 -17.68 -8.54 12.18
N SER A 82 -18.53 -8.32 13.18
CA SER A 82 -19.01 -6.97 13.51
C SER A 82 -17.91 -6.01 13.96
N ASP A 83 -16.80 -6.54 14.51
CA ASP A 83 -15.65 -5.71 14.93
C ASP A 83 -15.00 -5.07 13.69
N LEU A 84 -14.92 -5.80 12.57
CA LEU A 84 -14.46 -5.28 11.28
C LEU A 84 -15.38 -4.19 10.74
N HIS A 85 -16.69 -4.40 10.75
CA HIS A 85 -17.62 -3.38 10.27
C HIS A 85 -17.51 -2.09 11.09
N ASN A 86 -17.40 -2.20 12.41
CA ASN A 86 -17.19 -1.04 13.27
C ASN A 86 -15.88 -0.32 12.93
N SER A 87 -14.79 -1.06 12.74
CA SER A 87 -13.50 -0.49 12.36
C SER A 87 -13.57 0.26 11.03
N LEU A 88 -14.19 -0.31 9.99
CA LEU A 88 -14.32 0.33 8.68
C LEU A 88 -15.19 1.61 8.72
N GLN A 89 -16.22 1.65 9.57
CA GLN A 89 -17.06 2.85 9.73
C GLN A 89 -16.36 4.00 10.44
N HIS A 90 -15.46 3.72 11.39
CA HIS A 90 -14.69 4.75 12.09
C HIS A 90 -13.48 5.25 11.27
N HIS A 91 -13.14 4.57 10.17
CA HIS A 91 -12.03 4.92 9.28
C HIS A 91 -12.50 5.06 7.83
N PRO A 92 -13.34 6.08 7.52
CA PRO A 92 -13.75 6.30 6.15
C PRO A 92 -12.53 6.60 5.26
N PRO A 93 -12.47 6.07 4.04
CA PRO A 93 -11.43 6.42 3.08
C PRO A 93 -11.50 7.94 2.85
N GLN A 94 -10.41 8.66 3.15
CA GLN A 94 -10.33 10.07 2.82
C GLN A 94 -10.15 10.21 1.30
N PRO A 95 -10.81 11.21 0.66
CA PRO A 95 -10.79 11.40 -0.79
C PRO A 95 -9.39 11.73 -1.33
#